data_AF-A0A959NPL3-F1
#
_entry.id   AF-A0A959NPL3-F1
#
_cell.length_a   1.000
_cell.length_b   1.000
_cell.length_c   1.000
_cell.angle_alpha   90.00
_cell.angle_beta   90.00
_cell.angle_gamma   90.00
#
_symmetry.space_group_name_H-M   'P 1'
#
loop_
_entity.id
_entity.type
_entity.pdbx_description
1 polymer ?
#
loop_
_entity_poly.entity_id
_entity_poly.type
_entity_poly.pdbx_seq_one_letter_code
_entity_poly.pdbx_strand_id
1 'polypeptide(L)' 'MRISVLGAGSWGTALSIILHSNGHNVTLWEYKKAFARSIIKT' A
#
# COMPACT_ATOMS: atom_id res chain seq x y z
N MET A 1 -8.80 12.29 -1.59
CA MET A 1 -9.51 11.14 -2.22
C MET A 1 -9.14 9.85 -1.48
N ARG A 2 -10.03 8.84 -1.52
CA ARG A 2 -9.77 7.50 -0.99
C ARG A 2 -9.32 6.60 -2.14
N ILE A 3 -8.15 5.99 -2.03
CA ILE A 3 -7.54 5.18 -3.09
C ILE A 3 -7.16 3.83 -2.51
N SER A 4 -7.58 2.75 -3.16
CA SER A 4 -7.17 1.39 -2.78
C SER A 4 -6.22 0.85 -3.82
N VAL A 5 -5.00 0.50 -3.41
CA VAL A 5 -3.98 -0.11 -4.27
C VAL A 5 -3.97 -1.61 -4.01
N LEU A 6 -4.30 -2.40 -5.04
CA LEU A 6 -4.34 -3.86 -4.95
C LEU A 6 -2.98 -4.44 -5.34
N GLY A 7 -2.27 -4.99 -4.36
CA GLY A 7 -0.96 -5.61 -4.52
C GLY A 7 0.15 -4.80 -3.87
N ALA A 8 0.70 -5.30 -2.76
CA ALA A 8 1.82 -4.68 -2.05
C ALA A 8 3.20 -5.07 -2.62
N GLY A 9 3.31 -5.28 -3.93
CA GLY A 9 4.60 -5.46 -4.59
C GLY A 9 5.44 -4.17 -4.58
N SER A 10 6.66 -4.22 -5.12
CA SER A 10 7.57 -3.05 -5.13
C SER A 10 6.91 -1.80 -5.73
N TRP A 11 6.25 -1.95 -6.88
CA TRP A 11 5.57 -0.84 -7.56
C TRP A 11 4.28 -0.39 -6.86
N GLY A 12 3.48 -1.33 -6.35
CA GLY A 12 2.26 -0.99 -5.62
C GLY A 12 2.55 -0.24 -4.32
N THR A 13 3.62 -0.62 -3.63
CA THR A 13 4.09 0.06 -2.42
C THR A 13 4.64 1.45 -2.76
N ALA A 14 5.52 1.57 -3.77
CA ALA A 14 6.07 2.86 -4.20
C ALA A 14 4.97 3.84 -4.63
N LEU A 15 4.01 3.37 -5.43
CA LEU A 15 2.87 4.19 -5.84
C LEU A 15 2.00 4.60 -4.65
N SER A 16 1.76 3.70 -3.69
CA SER A 16 1.00 4.00 -2.48
C SER A 16 1.66 5.09 -1.64
N ILE A 17 2.99 5.08 -1.54
CA ILE A 17 3.77 6.10 -0.83
C ILE A 17 3.61 7.46 -1.52
N ILE A 18 3.72 7.52 -2.84
CA ILE A 18 3.57 8.77 -3.60
C ILE A 18 2.15 9.33 -3.44
N LEU A 19 1.13 8.49 -3.59
CA LEU A 19 -0.27 8.88 -3.42
C LEU A 19 -0.57 9.37 -2.00
N HIS A 20 -0.01 8.71 -0.99
CA HIS A 20 -0.11 9.15 0.40
C HIS A 20 0.59 10.50 0.62
N SER A 21 1.79 10.68 0.06
CA SER A 21 2.54 11.95 0.13
C SER A 21 1.80 13.11 -0.56
N ASN A 22 0.96 12.81 -1.54
CA ASN A 22 0.08 13.78 -2.21
C ASN A 22 -1.20 14.09 -1.41
N GLY A 23 -1.31 13.63 -0.15
CA GLY A 23 -2.45 13.91 0.73
C GLY A 23 -3.68 13.05 0.44
N HIS A 24 -3.54 11.94 -0.28
CA HIS A 24 -4.62 10.98 -0.45
C HIS A 24 -4.65 9.95 0.68
N ASN A 25 -5.86 9.51 1.04
CA ASN A 25 -6.04 8.40 1.98
C ASN A 25 -5.92 7.09 1.20
N VAL A 26 -4.79 6.40 1.39
CA VAL A 26 -4.43 5.22 0.61
C VAL A 26 -4.54 3.95 1.45
N THR A 27 -5.23 2.94 0.92
CA THR A 27 -5.28 1.60 1.49
C THR A 27 -4.50 0.65 0.57
N LEU A 28 -3.40 0.09 1.07
CA LEU A 28 -2.61 -0.91 0.34
C LEU A 28 -3.09 -2.32 0.71
N TRP A 29 -3.49 -3.10 -0.29
CA TRP A 29 -4.00 -4.45 -0.14
C TRP A 29 -2.97 -5.48 -0.58
N GLU A 30 -2.91 -6.61 0.11
CA GLU A 30 -2.16 -7.77 -0.37
C GLU A 30 -2.90 -9.07 -0.06
N TYR A 31 -2.90 -9.99 -1.03
CA TYR A 31 -3.48 -11.32 -0.94
C TYR A 31 -2.74 -12.19 0.09
N LYS A 32 -1.40 -12.18 0.08
CA LYS A 32 -0.60 -13.00 1.01
C LYS A 32 -0.58 -12.37 2.40
N LYS A 33 -1.40 -12.88 3.32
CA LYS A 33 -1.47 -12.43 4.72
C LYS A 33 -0.12 -12.42 5.46
N ALA A 34 0.82 -13.29 5.10
CA ALA A 34 2.16 -13.30 5.69
C ALA A 34 2.96 -12.07 5.26
N PHE A 35 2.92 -11.74 3.98
CA PHE A 35 3.58 -10.57 3.40
C PHE A 35 2.89 -9.26 3.85
N ALA A 36 1.56 -9.23 3.88
CA ALA A 36 0.82 -8.09 4.44
C ALA A 36 1.25 -7.77 5.88
N ARG A 37 1.56 -8.79 6.69
CA ARG A 37 2.03 -8.60 8.07
C ARG A 37 3.48 -8.12 8.16
N SER A 38 4.34 -8.44 7.20
CA SER A 38 5.71 -7.93 7.20
C SER A 38 5.79 -6.45 6.86
N ILE A 39 4.88 -5.95 6.01
CA ILE A 39 4.86 -4.54 5.60
C ILE A 39 4.18 -3.60 6.60
N ILE A 40 3.28 -4.09 7.46
CA ILE A 40 2.58 -3.29 8.49
C ILE A 40 3.49 -2.92 9.67
N LYS A 41 4.61 -3.63 9.85
CA LYS A 41 5.50 -3.48 11.01
C LYS A 41 6.60 -2.41 10.85
N THR A 42 6.70 -1.78 9.69
CA THR A 42 7.73 -0.78 9.36
C THR A 42 7.12 0.61 9.41
#